data_AF-A0A1B7K178-F1
#
_entry.id   AF-A0A1B7K178-F1
#
_cell.length_a   1.000
_cell.length_b   1.000
_cell.length_c   1.000
_cell.angle_alpha   90.00
_cell.angle_beta   90.00
_cell.angle_gamma   90.00
#
_symmetry.space_group_name_H-M   'P 1'
#
loop_
_entity.id
_entity.type
_entity.pdbx_description
1 polymer ?
#
loop_
_entity_poly.entity_id
_entity_poly.type
_entity_poly.pdbx_seq_one_letter_code
_entity_poly.pdbx_strand_id
1 'polypeptide(L)'
;MKISDELASAIASVTEVAAIAAFDWVGKKDKNAADKAAVEAMRNRLNEIDFHGKIVIGEGEIDNAPMLYIGEKVGKQSSNFGLDIAVDPIDGTRMVACNEQNAIAVLAAAPTGTLLQAPDMYMEKIVVGPKARGAVHLANPLEKNIELLSAALNKPISSLSIAVLDKPRHQHIIKTIRNFGANVITIPDGDVLASLLTILPEHAIDMMYGTGGAPEGIISAAIARALGGDMQARLVSRSQAKGESEENIRIAKEETLRCQQMGIEIGDILSLDTMVSTNDVIFSATAITSTVLMAGISNDAYSRISNTVLVSGHNRSLKIINNRHFK
;
A
#
# COMPACT_ATOMS: atom_id res chain seq x y z
N MET A 1 17.44 15.59 6.99
CA MET A 1 16.64 16.70 6.41
C MET A 1 15.19 16.28 6.49
N LYS A 2 14.26 17.19 6.83
CA LYS A 2 12.87 16.84 7.14
C LYS A 2 11.94 17.21 5.98
N ILE A 3 10.94 16.37 5.68
CA ILE A 3 9.86 16.74 4.76
C ILE A 3 9.04 17.90 5.35
N SER A 4 8.95 19.03 4.63
CA SER A 4 8.18 20.19 5.07
C SER A 4 6.67 19.98 4.89
N ASP A 5 5.84 20.76 5.59
CA ASP A 5 4.38 20.68 5.44
C ASP A 5 3.94 21.09 4.02
N GLU A 6 4.63 22.04 3.40
CA GLU A 6 4.39 22.44 2.01
C GLU A 6 4.68 21.29 1.04
N LEU A 7 5.81 20.58 1.23
CA LEU A 7 6.16 19.43 0.41
C LEU A 7 5.19 18.27 0.64
N ALA A 8 4.78 18.02 1.89
CA ALA A 8 3.76 17.01 2.21
C ALA A 8 2.41 17.33 1.53
N SER A 9 1.98 18.59 1.52
CA SER A 9 0.78 19.02 0.81
C SER A 9 0.92 18.91 -0.71
N ALA A 10 2.09 19.20 -1.26
CA ALA A 10 2.38 19.01 -2.68
C ALA A 10 2.32 17.52 -3.05
N ILE A 11 2.88 16.64 -2.22
CA ILE A 11 2.77 15.19 -2.38
C ILE A 11 1.30 14.73 -2.31
N ALA A 12 0.49 15.28 -1.41
CA ALA A 12 -0.94 14.94 -1.35
C ALA A 12 -1.69 15.24 -2.65
N SER A 13 -1.32 16.33 -3.34
CA SER A 13 -1.91 16.66 -4.63
C SER A 13 -1.57 15.67 -5.75
N VAL A 14 -0.56 14.82 -5.58
CA VAL A 14 -0.17 13.78 -6.55
C VAL A 14 -1.23 12.68 -6.62
N THR A 15 -1.63 12.13 -5.47
CA THR A 15 -2.69 11.10 -5.43
C THR A 15 -4.03 11.69 -5.82
N GLU A 16 -4.24 12.98 -5.55
CA GLU A 16 -5.46 13.68 -5.92
C GLU A 16 -5.66 13.76 -7.44
N VAL A 17 -4.65 14.21 -8.19
CA VAL A 17 -4.77 14.26 -9.66
C VAL A 17 -4.87 12.86 -10.27
N ALA A 18 -4.19 11.87 -9.69
CA ALA A 18 -4.27 10.48 -10.13
C ALA A 18 -5.69 9.93 -9.96
N ALA A 19 -6.31 10.18 -8.80
CA ALA A 19 -7.67 9.74 -8.54
C ALA A 19 -8.70 10.43 -9.43
N ILE A 20 -8.53 11.74 -9.68
CA ILE A 20 -9.39 12.51 -10.60
C ILE A 20 -9.28 11.97 -12.04
N ALA A 21 -8.07 11.60 -12.48
CA ALA A 21 -7.86 11.01 -13.81
C ALA A 21 -8.47 9.59 -13.92
N ALA A 22 -8.30 8.76 -12.89
CA ALA A 22 -8.88 7.42 -12.83
C ALA A 22 -10.41 7.43 -12.78
N PHE A 23 -11.02 8.43 -12.13
CA PHE A 23 -12.47 8.52 -11.95
C PHE A 23 -13.24 8.49 -13.27
N ASP A 24 -12.70 9.09 -14.33
CA ASP A 24 -13.35 9.10 -15.64
C ASP A 24 -13.44 7.68 -16.27
N TRP A 25 -12.83 6.67 -15.66
CA TRP A 25 -12.87 5.25 -16.07
C TRP A 25 -13.69 4.34 -15.16
N VAL A 26 -14.29 4.89 -14.10
CA VAL A 26 -15.13 4.13 -13.18
C VAL A 26 -16.31 3.47 -13.93
N GLY A 27 -16.45 2.16 -13.79
CA GLY A 27 -17.52 1.37 -14.40
C GLY A 27 -17.39 1.14 -15.92
N LYS A 28 -16.28 1.53 -16.55
CA LYS A 28 -16.06 1.37 -17.99
C LYS A 28 -15.51 0.01 -18.40
N LYS A 29 -15.25 -0.89 -17.45
CA LYS A 29 -14.66 -2.23 -17.67
C LYS A 29 -13.29 -2.20 -18.37
N ASP A 30 -12.57 -1.10 -18.28
CA ASP A 30 -11.21 -0.95 -18.82
C ASP A 30 -10.24 -0.57 -17.70
N LYS A 31 -9.75 -1.60 -17.00
CA LYS A 31 -8.81 -1.42 -15.89
C LYS A 31 -7.47 -0.82 -16.35
N ASN A 32 -7.03 -1.15 -17.56
CA ASN A 32 -5.72 -0.74 -18.07
C ASN A 32 -5.74 0.74 -18.46
N ALA A 33 -6.84 1.22 -19.03
CA ALA A 33 -6.99 2.63 -19.35
C ALA A 33 -7.17 3.49 -18.10
N ALA A 34 -7.88 3.00 -17.08
CA ALA A 34 -7.95 3.65 -15.77
C ALA A 34 -6.55 3.83 -15.17
N ASP A 35 -5.78 2.74 -15.14
CA ASP A 35 -4.44 2.68 -14.58
C ASP A 35 -3.47 3.61 -15.31
N LYS A 36 -3.44 3.52 -16.65
CA LYS A 36 -2.65 4.42 -17.49
C LYS A 36 -2.96 5.90 -17.22
N ALA A 37 -4.23 6.26 -17.08
CA ALA A 37 -4.62 7.64 -16.80
C ALA A 37 -4.10 8.11 -15.42
N ALA A 38 -4.16 7.25 -14.40
CA ALA A 38 -3.63 7.54 -13.07
C ALA A 38 -2.10 7.68 -13.08
N VAL A 39 -1.39 6.74 -13.73
CA VAL A 39 0.08 6.75 -13.90
C VAL A 39 0.54 8.05 -14.55
N GLU A 40 -0.07 8.43 -15.67
CA GLU A 40 0.29 9.66 -16.41
C GLU A 40 0.08 10.91 -15.54
N ALA A 41 -1.09 11.04 -14.89
CA ALA A 41 -1.40 12.18 -14.05
C ALA A 41 -0.47 12.27 -12.83
N MET A 42 -0.23 11.14 -12.15
CA MET A 42 0.68 11.03 -11.01
C MET A 42 2.10 11.46 -11.39
N ARG A 43 2.65 10.90 -12.47
CA ARG A 43 3.99 11.19 -12.95
C ARG A 43 4.17 12.66 -13.34
N ASN A 44 3.21 13.21 -14.07
CA ASN A 44 3.26 14.61 -14.48
C ASN A 44 3.26 15.53 -13.26
N ARG A 45 2.40 15.25 -12.26
CA ARG A 45 2.34 16.05 -11.05
C ARG A 45 3.58 15.92 -10.18
N LEU A 46 4.18 14.73 -10.07
CA LEU A 46 5.47 14.57 -9.40
C LEU A 46 6.53 15.47 -10.02
N ASN A 47 6.60 15.55 -11.36
CA ASN A 47 7.58 16.36 -12.09
C ASN A 47 7.36 17.89 -11.99
N GLU A 48 6.26 18.34 -11.39
CA GLU A 48 6.02 19.76 -11.11
C GLU A 48 6.51 20.21 -9.73
N ILE A 49 6.77 19.27 -8.82
CA ILE A 49 7.14 19.53 -7.43
C ILE A 49 8.66 19.64 -7.31
N ASP A 50 9.14 20.53 -6.44
CA ASP A 50 10.56 20.84 -6.28
C ASP A 50 11.27 19.88 -5.31
N PHE A 51 11.71 18.73 -5.82
CA PHE A 51 12.52 17.73 -5.10
C PHE A 51 13.36 16.86 -6.06
N HIS A 52 14.30 16.09 -5.50
CA HIS A 52 15.07 15.03 -6.19
C HIS A 52 14.45 13.66 -5.89
N GLY A 53 13.54 13.20 -6.73
CA GLY A 53 12.86 11.92 -6.55
C GLY A 53 13.52 10.73 -7.23
N LYS A 54 13.40 9.56 -6.61
CA LYS A 54 13.62 8.26 -7.24
C LYS A 54 12.44 7.34 -6.93
N ILE A 55 11.84 6.72 -7.94
CA ILE A 55 10.85 5.66 -7.76
C ILE A 55 11.57 4.43 -7.23
N VAL A 56 11.24 3.98 -6.01
CA VAL A 56 11.76 2.73 -5.42
C VAL A 56 10.76 1.59 -5.51
N ILE A 57 9.48 1.93 -5.65
CA ILE A 57 8.35 1.04 -5.84
C ILE A 57 7.42 1.73 -6.83
N GLY A 58 7.00 1.04 -7.88
CA GLY A 58 6.09 1.59 -8.89
C GLY A 58 5.56 0.50 -9.82
N GLU A 59 5.20 0.88 -11.04
CA GLU A 59 4.47 0.04 -12.02
C GLU A 59 5.24 -1.20 -12.49
N GLY A 60 6.54 -1.25 -12.22
CA GLY A 60 7.40 -2.39 -12.53
C GLY A 60 8.80 -1.98 -12.95
N GLU A 61 9.50 -2.91 -13.59
CA GLU A 61 10.84 -2.70 -14.14
C GLU A 61 10.79 -1.82 -15.40
N ILE A 62 11.90 -1.14 -15.72
CA ILE A 62 12.00 -0.24 -16.88
C ILE A 62 11.60 -0.90 -18.21
N ASP A 63 11.88 -2.21 -18.36
CA ASP A 63 11.56 -2.96 -19.58
C ASP A 63 10.06 -3.28 -19.71
N ASN A 64 9.31 -3.21 -18.60
CA ASN A 64 7.90 -3.59 -18.53
C ASN A 64 6.97 -2.39 -18.28
N ALA A 65 7.49 -1.29 -17.71
CA ALA A 65 6.73 -0.11 -17.34
C ALA A 65 7.34 1.16 -18.00
N PRO A 66 6.62 1.82 -18.93
CA PRO A 66 7.13 3.02 -19.61
C PRO A 66 7.16 4.27 -18.71
N MET A 67 6.45 4.24 -17.58
CA MET A 67 6.30 5.34 -16.63
C MET A 67 6.24 4.78 -15.21
N LEU A 68 6.75 5.54 -14.25
CA LEU A 68 6.84 5.17 -12.84
C LEU A 68 7.54 3.83 -12.61
N TYR A 69 8.54 3.52 -13.43
CA TYR A 69 9.34 2.31 -13.27
C TYR A 69 10.35 2.45 -12.13
N ILE A 70 10.75 1.31 -11.55
CA ILE A 70 11.74 1.27 -10.47
C ILE A 70 13.06 1.88 -10.95
N GLY A 71 13.51 2.94 -10.26
CA GLY A 71 14.70 3.71 -10.58
C GLY A 71 14.43 5.01 -11.34
N GLU A 72 13.20 5.26 -11.83
CA GLU A 72 12.86 6.49 -12.54
C GLU A 72 13.13 7.72 -11.66
N LYS A 73 13.68 8.78 -12.26
CA LYS A 73 13.88 10.08 -11.63
C LYS A 73 12.65 10.96 -11.84
N VAL A 74 12.14 11.53 -10.75
CA VAL A 74 10.94 12.38 -10.75
C VAL A 74 11.16 13.66 -9.92
N GLY A 75 10.39 14.71 -10.20
CA GLY A 75 10.55 16.03 -9.57
C GLY A 75 11.38 17.02 -10.42
N LYS A 76 11.26 18.32 -10.16
CA LYS A 76 11.93 19.40 -10.94
C LYS A 76 13.47 19.40 -10.88
N GLN A 77 14.04 18.64 -9.95
CA GLN A 77 15.47 18.54 -9.71
C GLN A 77 16.23 19.84 -9.38
N SER A 78 15.52 20.92 -9.03
CA SER A 78 16.12 22.20 -8.60
C SER A 78 16.46 22.25 -7.12
N SER A 79 15.75 21.49 -6.29
CA SER A 79 15.98 21.33 -4.84
C SER A 79 16.99 20.24 -4.55
N ASN A 80 17.80 20.39 -3.48
CA ASN A 80 18.72 19.35 -2.99
C ASN A 80 18.03 18.29 -2.10
N PHE A 81 16.71 18.33 -1.99
CA PHE A 81 15.97 17.44 -1.10
C PHE A 81 15.63 16.12 -1.81
N GLY A 82 16.35 15.05 -1.44
CA GLY A 82 16.20 13.72 -1.98
C GLY A 82 15.05 12.93 -1.35
N LEU A 83 14.18 12.35 -2.19
CA LEU A 83 13.09 11.46 -1.78
C LEU A 83 13.14 10.13 -2.52
N ASP A 84 12.98 9.04 -1.78
CA ASP A 84 12.47 7.79 -2.32
C ASP A 84 10.95 7.86 -2.37
N ILE A 85 10.38 7.46 -3.50
CA ILE A 85 8.94 7.50 -3.76
C ILE A 85 8.46 6.06 -4.06
N ALA A 86 7.43 5.64 -3.34
CA ALA A 86 6.69 4.41 -3.59
C ALA A 86 5.29 4.79 -4.07
N VAL A 87 4.87 4.27 -5.23
CA VAL A 87 3.57 4.59 -5.82
C VAL A 87 2.76 3.34 -6.08
N ASP A 88 1.45 3.50 -5.93
CA ASP A 88 0.42 2.62 -6.49
C ASP A 88 -0.67 3.54 -7.05
N PRO A 89 -0.59 3.91 -8.35
CA PRO A 89 -1.50 4.86 -8.97
C PRO A 89 -2.98 4.49 -8.81
N ILE A 90 -3.30 3.19 -8.80
CA ILE A 90 -4.62 2.67 -8.45
C ILE A 90 -4.48 1.35 -7.68
N ASP A 91 -4.62 1.43 -6.36
CA ASP A 91 -4.88 0.25 -5.54
C ASP A 91 -6.34 -0.18 -5.78
N GLY A 92 -6.50 -1.20 -6.63
CA GLY A 92 -7.80 -1.71 -7.05
C GLY A 92 -8.24 -1.34 -8.46
N THR A 93 -7.37 -1.44 -9.47
CA THR A 93 -7.72 -1.21 -10.89
C THR A 93 -8.98 -1.96 -11.36
N ARG A 94 -9.16 -3.21 -10.92
CA ARG A 94 -10.38 -3.99 -11.18
C ARG A 94 -11.62 -3.35 -10.52
N MET A 95 -11.48 -2.85 -9.29
CA MET A 95 -12.58 -2.21 -8.56
C MET A 95 -13.03 -0.93 -9.29
N VAL A 96 -12.09 -0.12 -9.79
CA VAL A 96 -12.41 1.03 -10.66
C VAL A 96 -13.18 0.60 -11.89
N ALA A 97 -12.66 -0.37 -12.65
CA ALA A 97 -13.28 -0.84 -13.88
C ALA A 97 -14.70 -1.41 -13.66
N CYS A 98 -14.95 -2.01 -12.49
CA CYS A 98 -16.23 -2.60 -12.09
C CYS A 98 -17.16 -1.64 -11.32
N ASN A 99 -16.73 -0.41 -11.02
CA ASN A 99 -17.46 0.52 -10.13
C ASN A 99 -17.74 -0.08 -8.74
N GLU A 100 -16.74 -0.74 -8.17
CA GLU A 100 -16.76 -1.23 -6.80
C GLU A 100 -16.11 -0.24 -5.84
N GLN A 101 -16.47 -0.35 -4.56
CA GLN A 101 -15.94 0.49 -3.48
C GLN A 101 -14.46 0.20 -3.19
N ASN A 102 -13.84 1.08 -2.41
CA ASN A 102 -12.48 0.94 -1.85
C ASN A 102 -11.30 1.11 -2.84
N ALA A 103 -11.52 1.61 -4.05
CA ALA A 103 -10.41 1.95 -4.94
C ALA A 103 -9.79 3.30 -4.55
N ILE A 104 -8.46 3.34 -4.41
CA ILE A 104 -7.70 4.53 -4.00
C ILE A 104 -6.46 4.71 -4.87
N ALA A 105 -6.02 5.96 -5.06
CA ALA A 105 -4.68 6.27 -5.58
C ALA A 105 -3.74 6.51 -4.40
N VAL A 106 -2.54 5.93 -4.42
CA VAL A 106 -1.66 5.88 -3.24
C VAL A 106 -0.23 6.27 -3.55
N LEU A 107 0.39 6.95 -2.60
CA LEU A 107 1.81 7.28 -2.63
C LEU A 107 2.40 7.31 -1.22
N ALA A 108 3.58 6.72 -1.05
CA ALA A 108 4.44 6.94 0.10
C ALA A 108 5.77 7.60 -0.31
N ALA A 109 6.27 8.50 0.53
CA ALA A 109 7.51 9.22 0.31
C ALA A 109 8.34 9.30 1.58
N ALA A 110 9.64 9.11 1.47
CA ALA A 110 10.58 9.25 2.58
C ALA A 110 11.95 9.71 2.05
N PRO A 111 12.84 10.26 2.89
CA PRO A 111 14.20 10.60 2.50
C PRO A 111 14.91 9.48 1.73
N THR A 112 15.75 9.83 0.75
CA THR A 112 16.48 8.86 -0.07
C THR A 112 17.24 7.82 0.77
N GLY A 113 17.14 6.55 0.37
CA GLY A 113 17.77 5.41 1.02
C GLY A 113 17.02 4.87 2.24
N THR A 114 15.79 5.32 2.49
CA THR A 114 15.04 4.95 3.70
C THR A 114 13.81 4.09 3.46
N LEU A 115 13.44 3.86 2.20
CA LEU A 115 12.46 2.85 1.79
C LEU A 115 13.20 1.67 1.16
N LEU A 116 12.84 0.46 1.55
CA LEU A 116 13.34 -0.74 0.90
C LEU A 116 12.85 -0.76 -0.56
N GLN A 117 13.80 -0.81 -1.48
CA GLN A 117 13.51 -1.11 -2.88
C GLN A 117 13.18 -2.60 -2.96
N ALA A 118 12.00 -2.97 -3.45
CA ALA A 118 11.56 -4.36 -3.55
C ALA A 118 11.13 -4.66 -5.00
N PRO A 119 11.37 -5.88 -5.50
CA PRO A 119 10.92 -6.26 -6.83
C PRO A 119 9.40 -6.44 -6.88
N ASP A 120 8.83 -6.34 -8.09
CA ASP A 120 7.44 -6.69 -8.34
C ASP A 120 7.23 -8.22 -8.22
N MET A 121 6.82 -8.65 -7.03
CA MET A 121 6.54 -10.05 -6.67
C MET A 121 5.54 -10.14 -5.52
N TYR A 122 5.27 -11.33 -4.99
CA TYR A 122 4.40 -11.51 -3.83
C TYR A 122 5.13 -11.34 -2.49
N MET A 123 4.37 -10.94 -1.48
CA MET A 123 4.82 -10.73 -0.10
C MET A 123 3.76 -11.22 0.88
N GLU A 124 4.12 -12.13 1.76
CA GLU A 124 3.33 -12.44 2.97
C GLU A 124 3.49 -11.26 3.95
N LYS A 125 2.37 -10.81 4.52
CA LYS A 125 2.28 -9.61 5.36
C LYS A 125 1.56 -9.98 6.65
N ILE A 126 2.06 -9.48 7.78
CA ILE A 126 1.31 -9.36 9.03
C ILE A 126 1.39 -7.91 9.48
N VAL A 127 0.24 -7.27 9.68
CA VAL A 127 0.14 -5.87 10.12
C VAL A 127 -0.74 -5.80 11.34
N VAL A 128 -0.32 -5.01 12.34
CA VAL A 128 -1.09 -4.77 13.56
C VAL A 128 -1.00 -3.29 13.97
N GLY A 129 -2.02 -2.81 14.68
CA GLY A 129 -2.03 -1.46 15.24
C GLY A 129 -1.10 -1.28 16.44
N PRO A 130 -0.95 -0.03 16.94
CA PRO A 130 0.04 0.32 17.97
C PRO A 130 -0.07 -0.48 19.27
N LYS A 131 -1.29 -0.91 19.65
CA LYS A 131 -1.54 -1.68 20.87
C LYS A 131 -1.00 -3.12 20.83
N ALA A 132 -0.75 -3.66 19.64
CA ALA A 132 -0.23 -5.02 19.44
C ALA A 132 1.17 -5.03 18.82
N ARG A 133 1.85 -3.88 18.78
CA ARG A 133 3.22 -3.77 18.28
C ARG A 133 4.17 -4.70 19.04
N GLY A 134 4.95 -5.49 18.31
CA GLY A 134 5.86 -6.49 18.85
C GLY A 134 5.20 -7.75 19.42
N ALA A 135 3.87 -7.87 19.37
CA ALA A 135 3.16 -9.01 19.95
C ALA A 135 3.13 -10.23 19.02
N VAL A 136 3.13 -10.02 17.70
CA VAL A 136 2.98 -11.08 16.69
C VAL A 136 4.27 -11.25 15.87
N HIS A 137 4.45 -12.43 15.26
CA HIS A 137 5.65 -12.74 14.48
C HIS A 137 5.34 -13.67 13.30
N LEU A 138 5.83 -13.40 12.10
CA LEU A 138 5.62 -14.23 10.89
C LEU A 138 6.21 -15.65 10.98
N ALA A 139 7.16 -15.88 11.88
CA ALA A 139 7.68 -17.23 12.12
C ALA A 139 6.73 -18.10 12.95
N ASN A 140 5.76 -17.49 13.64
CA ASN A 140 4.78 -18.24 14.42
C ASN A 140 3.72 -18.85 13.51
N PRO A 141 3.15 -20.02 13.86
CA PRO A 141 1.88 -20.44 13.32
C PRO A 141 0.81 -19.37 13.51
N LEU A 142 -0.13 -19.26 12.57
CA LEU A 142 -1.15 -18.22 12.58
C LEU A 142 -1.99 -18.25 13.87
N GLU A 143 -2.37 -19.44 14.32
CA GLU A 143 -3.11 -19.68 15.56
C GLU A 143 -2.39 -19.04 16.76
N LYS A 144 -1.06 -19.18 16.80
CA LYS A 144 -0.26 -18.59 17.87
C LYS A 144 -0.28 -17.07 17.82
N ASN A 145 -0.21 -16.48 16.62
CA ASN A 145 -0.37 -15.04 16.46
C ASN A 145 -1.76 -14.56 16.91
N ILE A 146 -2.83 -15.34 16.68
CA ILE A 146 -4.19 -15.00 17.15
C ILE A 146 -4.25 -14.98 18.68
N GLU A 147 -3.63 -15.95 19.36
CA GLU A 147 -3.53 -15.96 20.84
C GLU A 147 -2.77 -14.74 21.37
N LEU A 148 -1.62 -14.43 20.75
CA LEU A 148 -0.77 -13.31 21.16
C LEU A 148 -1.48 -11.96 20.93
N LEU A 149 -2.21 -11.84 19.82
CA LEU A 149 -3.03 -10.67 19.51
C LEU A 149 -4.16 -10.49 20.52
N SER A 150 -4.86 -11.57 20.87
CA SER A 150 -5.91 -11.61 21.91
C SER A 150 -5.38 -11.09 23.25
N ALA A 151 -4.21 -11.60 23.67
CA ALA A 151 -3.56 -11.18 24.92
C ALA A 151 -3.12 -9.71 24.88
N ALA A 152 -2.49 -9.25 23.79
CA ALA A 152 -2.01 -7.88 23.65
C ALA A 152 -3.14 -6.85 23.63
N LEU A 153 -4.27 -7.18 22.99
CA LEU A 153 -5.42 -6.29 22.88
C LEU A 153 -6.40 -6.41 24.06
N ASN A 154 -6.20 -7.41 24.94
CA ASN A 154 -7.14 -7.77 26.00
C ASN A 154 -8.58 -7.97 25.45
N LYS A 155 -8.68 -8.71 24.33
CA LYS A 155 -9.95 -9.03 23.66
C LYS A 155 -10.09 -10.54 23.56
N PRO A 156 -11.27 -11.13 23.80
CA PRO A 156 -11.47 -12.55 23.52
C PRO A 156 -11.29 -12.82 22.02
N ILE A 157 -10.79 -14.01 21.67
CA ILE A 157 -10.53 -14.42 20.28
C ILE A 157 -11.78 -14.23 19.39
N SER A 158 -12.97 -14.52 19.93
CA SER A 158 -14.26 -14.33 19.24
C SER A 158 -14.63 -12.88 18.91
N SER A 159 -13.93 -11.92 19.48
CA SER A 159 -14.07 -10.49 19.17
C SER A 159 -12.92 -9.93 18.34
N LEU A 160 -11.91 -10.74 18.02
CA LEU A 160 -10.87 -10.33 17.08
C LEU A 160 -11.40 -10.34 15.65
N SER A 161 -11.01 -9.35 14.85
CA SER A 161 -11.30 -9.33 13.42
C SER A 161 -10.01 -9.26 12.60
N ILE A 162 -9.83 -10.21 11.69
CA ILE A 162 -8.62 -10.35 10.89
C ILE A 162 -8.97 -10.14 9.41
N ALA A 163 -8.32 -9.15 8.79
CA ALA A 163 -8.49 -8.85 7.37
C ALA A 163 -7.60 -9.74 6.51
N VAL A 164 -8.19 -10.32 5.46
CA VAL A 164 -7.52 -11.22 4.51
C VAL A 164 -8.04 -10.96 3.10
N LEU A 165 -7.15 -10.90 2.11
CA LEU A 165 -7.57 -10.84 0.70
C LEU A 165 -8.33 -12.12 0.31
N ASP A 166 -9.50 -12.01 -0.30
CA ASP A 166 -10.29 -13.16 -0.77
C ASP A 166 -9.76 -13.70 -2.09
N LYS A 167 -8.71 -14.50 -1.99
CA LYS A 167 -8.05 -15.16 -3.12
C LYS A 167 -8.02 -16.67 -2.87
N PRO A 168 -7.99 -17.51 -3.93
CA PRO A 168 -7.87 -18.96 -3.78
C PRO A 168 -6.72 -19.39 -2.86
N ARG A 169 -5.57 -18.70 -2.95
CA ARG A 169 -4.39 -18.93 -2.10
C ARG A 169 -4.62 -18.72 -0.60
N HIS A 170 -5.66 -17.99 -0.18
CA HIS A 170 -5.93 -17.69 1.23
C HIS A 170 -7.08 -18.50 1.83
N GLN A 171 -7.74 -19.39 1.09
CA GLN A 171 -8.88 -20.13 1.63
C GLN A 171 -8.49 -21.00 2.84
N HIS A 172 -7.25 -21.49 2.88
CA HIS A 172 -6.72 -22.20 4.04
C HIS A 172 -6.49 -21.28 5.25
N ILE A 173 -5.99 -20.06 5.04
CA ILE A 173 -5.83 -19.01 6.07
C ILE A 173 -7.20 -18.64 6.64
N ILE A 174 -8.17 -18.34 5.79
CA ILE A 174 -9.54 -17.97 6.15
C ILE A 174 -10.20 -19.09 6.99
N LYS A 175 -10.04 -20.35 6.56
CA LYS A 175 -10.54 -21.52 7.31
C LYS A 175 -9.88 -21.65 8.67
N THR A 176 -8.56 -21.43 8.74
CA THR A 176 -7.78 -21.50 9.99
C THR A 176 -8.28 -20.47 10.99
N ILE A 177 -8.43 -19.21 10.58
CA ILE A 177 -8.93 -18.13 11.44
C ILE A 177 -10.33 -18.45 11.97
N ARG A 178 -11.24 -18.87 11.09
CA ARG A 178 -12.63 -19.22 11.47
C ARG A 178 -12.67 -20.39 12.44
N ASN A 179 -11.89 -21.44 12.19
CA ASN A 179 -11.82 -22.61 13.07
C ASN A 179 -11.23 -22.27 14.44
N PHE A 180 -10.32 -21.31 14.50
CA PHE A 180 -9.74 -20.82 15.76
C PHE A 180 -10.68 -19.88 16.53
N GLY A 181 -11.78 -19.45 15.89
CA GLY A 181 -12.87 -18.70 16.52
C GLY A 181 -12.83 -17.19 16.33
N ALA A 182 -11.88 -16.64 15.57
CA ALA A 182 -11.82 -15.20 15.26
C ALA A 182 -12.67 -14.85 14.02
N ASN A 183 -13.06 -13.59 13.90
CA ASN A 183 -13.81 -13.07 12.76
C ASN A 183 -12.86 -12.83 11.57
N VAL A 184 -13.32 -13.14 10.36
CA VAL A 184 -12.58 -12.86 9.13
C VAL A 184 -13.29 -11.76 8.35
N ILE A 185 -12.55 -10.71 7.99
CA ILE A 185 -12.98 -9.68 7.06
C ILE A 185 -12.30 -9.96 5.72
N THR A 186 -13.08 -10.46 4.76
CA THR A 186 -12.59 -10.76 3.42
C THR A 186 -12.62 -9.52 2.54
N ILE A 187 -11.51 -9.21 1.87
CA ILE A 187 -11.37 -8.03 1.00
C ILE A 187 -11.05 -8.51 -0.42
N PRO A 188 -11.78 -8.09 -1.46
CA PRO A 188 -11.56 -8.61 -2.82
C PRO A 188 -10.20 -8.20 -3.40
N ASP A 189 -9.84 -6.92 -3.25
CA ASP A 189 -8.60 -6.27 -3.68
C ASP A 189 -8.32 -5.10 -2.74
N GLY A 190 -7.08 -4.58 -2.71
CA GLY A 190 -6.75 -3.42 -1.89
C GLY A 190 -6.30 -3.72 -0.47
N ASP A 191 -5.09 -4.25 -0.32
CA ASP A 191 -4.50 -4.51 1.00
C ASP A 191 -3.79 -3.30 1.62
N VAL A 192 -3.54 -2.21 0.86
CA VAL A 192 -2.99 -0.97 1.41
C VAL A 192 -4.03 -0.26 2.28
N LEU A 193 -5.27 -0.13 1.79
CA LEU A 193 -6.35 0.43 2.62
C LEU A 193 -6.57 -0.43 3.87
N ALA A 194 -6.56 -1.76 3.72
CA ALA A 194 -6.74 -2.69 4.84
C ALA A 194 -5.67 -2.52 5.92
N SER A 195 -4.41 -2.29 5.53
CA SER A 195 -3.31 -2.06 6.48
C SER A 195 -3.50 -0.74 7.23
N LEU A 196 -3.91 0.34 6.56
CA LEU A 196 -4.27 1.61 7.21
C LEU A 196 -5.39 1.41 8.23
N LEU A 197 -6.49 0.76 7.85
CA LEU A 197 -7.63 0.51 8.74
C LEU A 197 -7.24 -0.34 9.95
N THR A 198 -6.29 -1.28 9.79
CA THR A 198 -5.77 -2.10 10.89
C THR A 198 -5.01 -1.26 11.93
N ILE A 199 -4.37 -0.19 11.49
CA ILE A 199 -3.53 0.66 12.35
C ILE A 199 -4.35 1.73 13.07
N LEU A 200 -5.46 2.16 12.47
CA LEU A 200 -6.34 3.18 13.05
C LEU A 200 -7.13 2.63 14.26
N PRO A 201 -7.07 3.28 15.43
CA PRO A 201 -7.65 2.74 16.67
C PRO A 201 -9.17 2.67 16.68
N GLU A 202 -9.85 3.48 15.86
CA GLU A 202 -11.31 3.51 15.72
C GLU A 202 -11.87 2.39 14.82
N HIS A 203 -11.00 1.68 14.09
CA HIS A 203 -11.42 0.65 13.15
C HIS A 203 -11.50 -0.75 13.78
N ALA A 204 -12.39 -1.58 13.23
CA ALA A 204 -12.68 -2.91 13.76
C ALA A 204 -11.62 -3.97 13.41
N ILE A 205 -10.65 -3.67 12.54
CA ILE A 205 -9.65 -4.65 12.08
C ILE A 205 -8.49 -4.68 13.08
N ASP A 206 -8.26 -5.83 13.71
CA ASP A 206 -7.21 -6.00 14.72
C ASP A 206 -5.88 -6.45 14.12
N MET A 207 -5.93 -7.15 12.98
CA MET A 207 -4.76 -7.62 12.25
C MET A 207 -5.09 -7.79 10.76
N MET A 208 -4.16 -7.45 9.88
CA MET A 208 -4.18 -7.87 8.47
C MET A 208 -3.18 -9.00 8.28
N TYR A 209 -3.58 -10.09 7.64
CA TYR A 209 -2.70 -11.24 7.40
C TYR A 209 -2.94 -11.88 6.03
N GLY A 210 -1.86 -12.23 5.34
CA GLY A 210 -1.89 -12.99 4.09
C GLY A 210 -0.87 -12.51 3.06
N THR A 211 -0.96 -13.04 1.85
CA THR A 211 -0.04 -12.76 0.74
C THR A 211 -0.63 -11.79 -0.28
N GLY A 212 -0.02 -10.62 -0.41
CA GLY A 212 -0.32 -9.57 -1.40
C GLY A 212 0.90 -9.22 -2.25
N GLY A 213 0.87 -8.12 -3.00
CA GLY A 213 2.05 -7.65 -3.72
C GLY A 213 3.10 -7.04 -2.79
N ALA A 214 4.38 -7.22 -3.12
CA ALA A 214 5.51 -6.64 -2.40
C ALA A 214 5.54 -5.10 -2.47
N PRO A 215 5.28 -4.45 -3.62
CA PRO A 215 5.12 -3.00 -3.73
C PRO A 215 4.20 -2.38 -2.67
N GLU A 216 2.97 -2.88 -2.59
CA GLU A 216 1.93 -2.46 -1.65
C GLU A 216 2.32 -2.75 -0.20
N GLY A 217 3.17 -3.76 0.01
CA GLY A 217 3.74 -4.09 1.31
C GLY A 217 4.67 -2.99 1.85
N ILE A 218 5.51 -2.40 1.00
CA ILE A 218 6.40 -1.29 1.40
C ILE A 218 5.59 -0.03 1.74
N ILE A 219 4.53 0.24 0.97
CA ILE A 219 3.60 1.33 1.27
C ILE A 219 2.88 1.08 2.61
N SER A 220 2.43 -0.15 2.85
CA SER A 220 1.81 -0.54 4.14
C SER A 220 2.78 -0.41 5.31
N ALA A 221 4.06 -0.74 5.12
CA ALA A 221 5.10 -0.54 6.13
C ALA A 221 5.33 0.95 6.43
N ALA A 222 5.27 1.81 5.41
CA ALA A 222 5.34 3.27 5.58
C ALA A 222 4.18 3.80 6.45
N ILE A 223 2.96 3.28 6.27
CA ILE A 223 1.81 3.61 7.12
C ILE A 223 2.02 3.13 8.57
N ALA A 224 2.41 1.87 8.75
CA ALA A 224 2.69 1.28 10.07
C ALA A 224 3.75 2.08 10.82
N ARG A 225 4.83 2.46 10.13
CA ARG A 225 5.89 3.31 10.67
C ARG A 225 5.38 4.66 11.11
N ALA A 226 4.64 5.36 10.24
CA ALA A 226 4.19 6.72 10.48
C ALA A 226 3.18 6.81 11.63
N LEU A 227 2.30 5.82 11.78
CA LEU A 227 1.23 5.82 12.78
C LEU A 227 1.55 4.98 14.03
N GLY A 228 2.75 4.38 14.09
CA GLY A 228 3.23 3.64 15.26
C GLY A 228 2.70 2.22 15.39
N GLY A 229 2.11 1.66 14.34
CA GLY A 229 1.79 0.24 14.23
C GLY A 229 3.03 -0.64 14.10
N ASP A 230 2.81 -1.88 13.71
CA ASP A 230 3.87 -2.84 13.42
C ASP A 230 3.56 -3.66 12.18
N MET A 231 4.62 -4.07 11.49
CA MET A 231 4.50 -4.90 10.30
C MET A 231 5.74 -5.79 10.17
N GLN A 232 5.49 -7.05 9.83
CA GLN A 232 6.51 -7.93 9.28
C GLN A 232 6.06 -8.41 7.91
N ALA A 233 7.05 -8.68 7.07
CA ALA A 233 6.83 -9.18 5.72
C ALA A 233 7.79 -10.31 5.37
N ARG A 234 7.46 -11.07 4.35
CA ARG A 234 8.35 -12.08 3.75
C ARG A 234 8.08 -12.14 2.26
N LEU A 235 9.12 -12.03 1.43
CA LEU A 235 8.98 -12.22 -0.01
C LEU A 235 8.62 -13.67 -0.33
N VAL A 236 7.67 -13.85 -1.24
CA VAL A 236 7.12 -15.14 -1.65
C VAL A 236 7.16 -15.20 -3.16
N SER A 237 7.74 -16.26 -3.72
CA SER A 237 7.81 -16.41 -5.18
C SER A 237 6.41 -16.61 -5.79
N ARG A 238 6.26 -16.30 -7.07
CA ARG A 238 5.01 -16.52 -7.78
C ARG A 238 4.56 -17.98 -7.73
N SER A 239 5.48 -18.93 -7.83
CA SER A 239 5.17 -20.36 -7.71
C SER A 239 4.57 -20.70 -6.34
N GLN A 240 5.11 -20.12 -5.27
CA GLN A 240 4.56 -20.30 -3.92
C GLN A 240 3.18 -19.64 -3.76
N ALA A 241 2.97 -18.45 -4.36
CA ALA A 241 1.72 -17.70 -4.23
C ALA A 241 0.60 -18.15 -5.18
N LYS A 242 0.93 -18.72 -6.34
CA LYS A 242 -0.02 -19.03 -7.44
C LYS A 242 0.01 -20.50 -7.90
N GLY A 243 0.92 -21.31 -7.38
CA GLY A 243 1.10 -22.71 -7.75
C GLY A 243 2.13 -22.92 -8.88
N GLU A 244 2.49 -24.16 -9.13
CA GLU A 244 3.63 -24.57 -9.96
C GLU A 244 3.28 -24.77 -11.45
N SER A 245 2.61 -23.81 -12.08
CA SER A 245 2.51 -23.82 -13.56
C SER A 245 3.86 -23.47 -14.20
N GLU A 246 4.09 -23.89 -15.44
CA GLU A 246 5.33 -23.58 -16.19
C GLU A 246 5.60 -22.07 -16.25
N GLU A 247 4.55 -21.27 -16.47
CA GLU A 247 4.61 -19.81 -16.47
C GLU A 247 5.03 -19.26 -15.10
N ASN A 248 4.43 -19.75 -14.01
CA ASN A 248 4.76 -19.28 -12.67
C ASN A 248 6.19 -19.66 -12.27
N ILE A 249 6.67 -20.85 -12.65
CA ILE A 249 8.05 -21.29 -12.42
C ILE A 249 9.04 -20.40 -13.18
N ARG A 250 8.72 -20.01 -14.43
CA ARG A 250 9.55 -19.08 -15.20
C ARG A 250 9.65 -17.72 -14.50
N ILE A 251 8.50 -17.14 -14.12
CA ILE A 251 8.47 -15.85 -13.42
C ILE A 251 9.19 -15.93 -12.07
N ALA A 252 9.01 -17.01 -11.30
CA ALA A 252 9.70 -17.20 -10.01
C ALA A 252 11.23 -17.23 -10.15
N LYS A 253 11.76 -17.75 -11.26
CA LYS A 253 13.21 -17.70 -11.55
C LYS A 253 13.67 -16.26 -11.83
N GLU A 254 12.88 -15.48 -12.58
CA GLU A 254 13.15 -14.06 -12.83
C GLU A 254 13.10 -13.25 -11.52
N GLU A 255 12.09 -13.47 -10.67
CA GLU A 255 11.97 -12.86 -9.34
C GLU A 255 13.21 -13.15 -8.47
N THR A 256 13.68 -14.40 -8.48
CA THR A 256 14.88 -14.81 -7.73
C THR A 256 16.12 -14.05 -8.19
N LEU A 257 16.31 -13.91 -9.50
CA LEU A 257 17.47 -13.19 -10.05
C LEU A 257 17.42 -11.70 -9.69
N ARG A 258 16.23 -11.08 -9.73
CA ARG A 258 16.03 -9.68 -9.32
C ARG A 258 16.32 -9.50 -7.82
N CYS A 259 15.82 -10.40 -6.97
CA CYS A 259 16.10 -10.38 -5.54
C CYS A 259 17.62 -10.42 -5.26
N GLN A 260 18.36 -11.30 -5.95
CA GLN A 260 19.82 -11.38 -5.83
C GLN A 260 20.54 -10.09 -6.27
N GLN A 261 20.11 -9.46 -7.37
CA GLN A 261 20.66 -8.18 -7.84
C GLN A 261 20.42 -7.04 -6.85
N MET A 262 19.31 -7.11 -6.10
CA MET A 262 18.93 -6.13 -5.09
C MET A 262 19.50 -6.45 -3.70
N GLY A 263 20.15 -7.61 -3.52
CA GLY A 263 20.68 -8.06 -2.24
C GLY A 263 19.62 -8.44 -1.22
N ILE A 264 18.47 -8.96 -1.69
CA ILE A 264 17.34 -9.38 -0.85
C ILE A 264 17.15 -10.89 -1.02
N GLU A 265 16.93 -11.61 0.08
CA GLU A 265 16.68 -13.06 0.06
C GLU A 265 15.18 -13.35 0.10
N ILE A 266 14.71 -14.26 -0.75
CA ILE A 266 13.32 -14.72 -0.73
C ILE A 266 13.12 -15.63 0.48
N GLY A 267 12.05 -15.40 1.25
CA GLY A 267 11.75 -16.21 2.44
C GLY A 267 12.29 -15.65 3.76
N ASP A 268 13.16 -14.65 3.71
CA ASP A 268 13.61 -13.93 4.91
C ASP A 268 12.51 -13.01 5.46
N ILE A 269 12.40 -12.94 6.78
CA ILE A 269 11.46 -12.04 7.45
C ILE A 269 12.05 -10.63 7.45
N LEU A 270 11.37 -9.73 6.75
CA LEU A 270 11.64 -8.31 6.72
C LEU A 270 10.92 -7.64 7.90
N SER A 271 11.69 -7.00 8.77
CA SER A 271 11.16 -6.18 9.86
C SER A 271 10.67 -4.81 9.34
N LEU A 272 9.83 -4.13 10.12
CA LEU A 272 9.44 -2.75 9.84
C LEU A 272 10.66 -1.83 9.68
N ASP A 273 11.69 -2.01 10.50
CA ASP A 273 12.93 -1.22 10.43
C ASP A 273 13.73 -1.46 9.14
N THR A 274 13.69 -2.69 8.62
CA THR A 274 14.31 -3.07 7.34
C THR A 274 13.55 -2.47 6.17
N MET A 275 12.22 -2.49 6.21
CA MET A 275 11.38 -1.96 5.12
C MET A 275 11.38 -0.43 5.07
N VAL A 276 11.36 0.23 6.23
CA VAL A 276 11.31 1.69 6.35
C VAL A 276 12.22 2.15 7.49
N SER A 277 13.39 2.69 7.19
CA SER A 277 14.43 2.98 8.22
C SER A 277 14.31 4.36 8.87
N THR A 278 13.27 5.14 8.54
CA THR A 278 13.03 6.50 9.06
C THR A 278 11.62 6.66 9.61
N ASN A 279 11.42 7.67 10.47
CA ASN A 279 10.08 8.13 10.88
C ASN A 279 9.57 9.31 10.03
N ASP A 280 10.44 9.92 9.23
CA ASP A 280 10.08 11.03 8.35
C ASP A 280 9.47 10.49 7.06
N VAL A 281 8.22 10.04 7.17
CA VAL A 281 7.47 9.38 6.11
C VAL A 281 6.19 10.15 5.86
N ILE A 282 5.87 10.36 4.59
CA ILE A 282 4.57 10.83 4.14
C ILE A 282 3.86 9.67 3.47
N PHE A 283 2.58 9.50 3.80
CA PHE A 283 1.66 8.65 3.06
C PHE A 283 0.48 9.50 2.62
N SER A 284 0.09 9.39 1.35
CA SER A 284 -1.10 10.01 0.80
C SER A 284 -1.96 8.95 0.13
N ALA A 285 -3.27 9.04 0.32
CA ALA A 285 -4.24 8.24 -0.41
C ALA A 285 -5.47 9.09 -0.75
N THR A 286 -5.88 9.09 -2.01
CA THR A 286 -7.11 9.76 -2.46
C THR A 286 -8.11 8.73 -2.96
N ALA A 287 -9.35 8.83 -2.49
CA ALA A 287 -10.41 7.91 -2.90
C ALA A 287 -10.86 8.14 -4.34
N ILE A 288 -10.79 7.09 -5.16
CA ILE A 288 -11.35 7.07 -6.52
C ILE A 288 -12.83 6.72 -6.42
N THR A 289 -13.13 5.58 -5.78
CA THR A 289 -14.48 5.18 -5.39
C THR A 289 -14.64 5.28 -3.88
N SER A 290 -15.87 5.34 -3.39
CA SER A 290 -16.12 5.50 -1.96
C SER A 290 -15.46 4.38 -1.15
N THR A 291 -14.78 4.78 -0.09
CA THR A 291 -14.14 3.89 0.87
C THR A 291 -14.80 4.04 2.24
N VAL A 292 -14.34 3.26 3.23
CA VAL A 292 -14.82 3.41 4.61
C VAL A 292 -14.40 4.74 5.24
N LEU A 293 -13.25 5.31 4.85
CA LEU A 293 -12.72 6.56 5.43
C LEU A 293 -13.03 7.82 4.60
N MET A 294 -13.23 7.66 3.29
CA MET A 294 -13.24 8.76 2.33
C MET A 294 -14.34 8.55 1.30
N ALA A 295 -15.11 9.60 1.01
CA ALA A 295 -15.99 9.59 -0.15
C ALA A 295 -15.16 9.56 -1.44
N GLY A 296 -15.63 8.82 -2.45
CA GLY A 296 -14.98 8.78 -3.76
C GLY A 296 -15.04 10.13 -4.48
N ILE A 297 -14.40 10.22 -5.64
CA ILE A 297 -14.52 11.41 -6.48
C ILE A 297 -15.99 11.62 -6.83
N SER A 298 -16.46 12.85 -6.66
CA SER A 298 -17.78 13.26 -7.15
C SER A 298 -17.64 14.46 -8.06
N ASN A 299 -18.54 14.58 -9.05
CA ASN A 299 -18.59 15.73 -9.93
C ASN A 299 -20.01 16.29 -10.00
N ASP A 300 -20.08 17.60 -10.20
CA ASP A 300 -21.30 18.28 -10.60
C ASP A 300 -21.02 19.15 -11.84
N ALA A 301 -21.99 19.97 -12.23
CA ALA A 301 -21.84 20.85 -13.39
C ALA A 301 -20.67 21.83 -13.24
N TYR A 302 -20.33 22.23 -12.01
CA TYR A 302 -19.42 23.35 -11.71
C TYR A 302 -18.11 22.91 -11.06
N SER A 303 -18.04 21.71 -10.48
CA SER A 303 -16.89 21.28 -9.69
C SER A 303 -16.65 19.77 -9.67
N ARG A 304 -15.43 19.37 -9.30
CA ARG A 304 -15.07 18.01 -8.86
C ARG A 304 -14.66 18.06 -7.38
N ILE A 305 -15.06 17.07 -6.59
CA ILE A 305 -14.70 16.96 -5.18
C ILE A 305 -13.86 15.70 -4.98
N SER A 306 -12.78 15.84 -4.22
CA SER A 306 -11.84 14.78 -3.84
C SER A 306 -11.67 14.75 -2.32
N ASN A 307 -11.43 13.55 -1.79
CA ASN A 307 -11.17 13.33 -0.37
C ASN A 307 -9.84 12.57 -0.26
N THR A 308 -8.89 13.15 0.46
CA THR A 308 -7.52 12.63 0.58
C THR A 308 -7.16 12.46 2.05
N VAL A 309 -6.61 11.30 2.40
CA VAL A 309 -5.92 11.08 3.68
C VAL A 309 -4.44 11.37 3.47
N LEU A 310 -3.91 12.28 4.28
CA LEU A 310 -2.48 12.59 4.37
C LEU A 310 -1.97 12.24 5.75
N VAL A 311 -1.05 11.29 5.82
CA VAL A 311 -0.37 10.88 7.04
C VAL A 311 1.06 11.42 7.04
N SER A 312 1.48 11.98 8.17
CA SER A 312 2.87 12.41 8.39
C SER A 312 3.44 11.71 9.61
N GLY A 313 4.50 10.93 9.41
CA GLY A 313 5.19 10.22 10.47
C GLY A 313 5.97 11.12 11.42
N HIS A 314 6.36 12.33 10.96
CA HIS A 314 7.10 13.28 11.79
C HIS A 314 6.32 13.72 13.03
N ASN A 315 5.05 14.09 12.86
CA ASN A 315 4.17 14.52 13.94
C ASN A 315 3.09 13.47 14.28
N ARG A 316 3.16 12.29 13.66
CA ARG A 316 2.18 11.20 13.78
C ARG A 316 0.74 11.68 13.59
N SER A 317 0.54 12.51 12.57
CA SER A 317 -0.79 13.06 12.26
C SER A 317 -1.40 12.39 11.05
N LEU A 318 -2.73 12.31 11.07
CA LEU A 318 -3.57 11.99 9.93
C LEU A 318 -4.45 13.20 9.66
N LYS A 319 -4.45 13.70 8.42
CA LYS A 319 -5.30 14.79 7.95
C LYS A 319 -6.25 14.24 6.90
N ILE A 320 -7.53 14.60 6.98
CA ILE A 320 -8.49 14.39 5.89
C ILE A 320 -8.65 15.74 5.18
N ILE A 321 -8.32 15.75 3.90
CA ILE A 321 -8.33 16.94 3.03
C ILE A 321 -9.48 16.79 2.05
N ASN A 322 -10.43 17.71 2.11
CA ASN A 322 -11.58 17.76 1.20
C ASN A 322 -11.42 18.94 0.27
N ASN A 323 -11.15 18.68 -1.00
CA ASN A 323 -10.92 19.71 -2.01
C ASN A 323 -12.10 19.77 -2.97
N ARG A 324 -12.49 21.00 -3.34
CA ARG A 324 -13.44 21.27 -4.42
C ARG A 324 -12.72 22.02 -5.53
N HIS A 325 -12.60 21.38 -6.69
CA HIS A 325 -11.98 21.90 -7.90
C HIS A 325 -13.07 22.51 -8.78
N PHE A 326 -13.09 23.83 -8.90
CA PHE A 326 -14.02 24.52 -9.81
C PHE A 326 -13.51 24.42 -11.26
N LYS A 327 -14.44 24.26 -12.20
CA LYS A 327 -14.16 24.21 -13.64
C LYS A 327 -13.92 25.59 -14.24
#